data_AF-A0A1H1DJ89-F1
#
_entry.id   AF-A0A1H1DJ89-F1
#
_cell.length_a   1.000
_cell.length_b   1.000
_cell.length_c   1.000
_cell.angle_alpha   90.00
_cell.angle_beta   90.00
_cell.angle_gamma   90.00
#
_symmetry.space_group_name_H-M   'P 1'
#
loop_
_entity.id
_entity.type
_entity.pdbx_description
1 polymer ?
#
loop_
_entity_poly.entity_id
_entity_poly.type
_entity_poly.pdbx_seq_one_letter_code
_entity_poly.pdbx_strand_id
1 'polypeptide(L)'
;MSFLYPSARAWAEDHSLSSEVRLAQLEVMAYQRHPEIFEHFGADGAAVARRSRTTGKRSSMRGIAFAAVILVWIAAAVVPIAGLAVLMGDRFEFFRIEAERSIPIAAVLFTVAAVAQAVFLVVWLLRGARFSWPEFSVPLIAAAMAVLTLGTTPGVAELDGYADWQGGRTPVFVSLGVSTLAAIAMLVRFRVREPDGDGEAAAASGLGAGDIRARIASLPWDERQAMVDDRNAALAVLHERGLIDADTLELALSRDPGTLHLIDAERRR
;
A
#
# COMPACT_ATOMS: atom_id res chain seq x y z
N MET A 1 -3.11 17.99 -2.02
CA MET A 1 -2.08 17.65 -1.03
C MET A 1 -1.34 18.95 -0.77
N SER A 2 -1.24 19.41 0.47
CA SER A 2 -0.23 20.42 0.80
C SER A 2 1.11 19.67 0.81
N PHE A 3 2.13 20.20 0.16
CA PHE A 3 3.49 19.79 0.48
C PHE A 3 3.70 20.01 1.98
N LEU A 4 4.48 19.13 2.62
CA LEU A 4 4.75 19.20 4.07
C LEU A 4 5.51 20.49 4.41
N TYR A 5 6.27 21.01 3.46
CA TYR A 5 7.08 22.21 3.61
C TYR A 5 6.54 23.34 2.72
N PRO A 6 6.55 24.59 3.21
CA PRO A 6 6.08 25.74 2.45
C PRO A 6 7.05 26.18 1.34
N SER A 7 8.30 25.72 1.36
CA SER A 7 9.38 26.11 0.43
C SER A 7 10.47 25.03 0.34
N ALA A 8 11.29 25.07 -0.72
CA ALA A 8 12.46 24.22 -0.86
C ALA A 8 13.49 24.50 0.24
N ARG A 9 13.63 25.77 0.65
CA ARG A 9 14.47 26.14 1.78
C ARG A 9 14.02 25.49 3.09
N ALA A 10 12.73 25.55 3.41
CA ALA A 10 12.22 24.94 4.64
C ALA A 10 12.43 23.41 4.65
N TRP A 11 12.32 22.77 3.48
CA TRP A 11 12.68 21.35 3.33
C TRP A 11 14.18 21.10 3.56
N ALA A 12 15.06 21.98 3.06
CA ALA A 12 16.51 21.87 3.25
C ALA A 12 16.94 22.12 4.71
N GLU A 13 16.24 23.00 5.45
CA GLU A 13 16.49 23.26 6.88
C GLU A 13 16.12 22.04 7.75
N ASP A 14 15.04 21.34 7.42
CA ASP A 14 14.57 20.17 8.17
C ASP A 14 15.11 18.83 7.63
N HIS A 15 15.96 18.86 6.59
CA HIS A 15 16.50 17.64 6.00
C HIS A 15 17.34 16.86 7.01
N SER A 16 17.15 15.54 7.07
CA SER A 16 17.89 14.68 8.00
C SER A 16 19.35 14.55 7.63
N LEU A 17 20.25 14.61 8.62
CA LEU A 17 21.69 14.38 8.42
C LEU A 17 22.03 12.94 8.03
N SER A 18 21.14 11.99 8.34
CA SER A 18 21.33 10.56 8.03
C SER A 18 20.80 10.14 6.66
N SER A 19 20.12 11.05 5.95
CA SER A 19 19.54 10.76 4.64
C SER A 19 20.41 11.34 3.54
N GLU A 20 20.59 10.58 2.45
CA GLU A 20 21.23 11.09 1.25
C GLU A 20 20.36 12.19 0.61
N VAL A 21 20.99 13.31 0.26
CA VAL A 21 20.33 14.43 -0.41
C VAL A 21 20.15 14.13 -1.89
N ARG A 22 18.89 14.12 -2.33
CA ARG A 22 18.48 13.99 -3.73
C ARG A 22 18.16 15.36 -4.30
N LEU A 23 19.01 15.89 -5.19
CA LEU A 23 18.86 17.24 -5.74
C LEU A 23 17.61 17.36 -6.63
N ALA A 24 17.19 16.28 -7.27
CA ALA A 24 15.92 16.21 -8.00
C ALA A 24 14.72 16.51 -7.09
N GLN A 25 14.75 16.05 -5.83
CA GLN A 25 13.66 16.27 -4.88
C GLN A 25 13.60 17.72 -4.40
N LEU A 26 14.76 18.36 -4.20
CA LEU A 26 14.83 19.79 -3.89
C LEU A 26 14.17 20.61 -5.01
N GLU A 27 14.46 20.28 -6.27
CA GLU A 27 13.89 21.00 -7.41
C GLU A 27 12.38 20.83 -7.52
N VAL A 28 11.85 19.66 -7.18
CA VAL A 28 10.40 19.43 -7.07
C VAL A 28 9.77 20.29 -5.96
N MET A 29 10.46 20.50 -4.83
CA MET A 29 9.96 21.39 -3.77
C MET A 29 9.94 22.85 -4.21
N ALA A 30 10.95 23.31 -4.97
CA ALA A 30 11.00 24.68 -5.48
C ALA A 30 9.86 24.96 -6.47
N TYR A 31 9.52 23.99 -7.32
CA TYR A 31 8.46 24.09 -8.33
C TYR A 31 7.13 23.51 -7.87
N GLN A 32 6.92 23.31 -6.57
CA GLN A 32 5.75 22.62 -6.00
C GLN A 32 4.37 23.16 -6.45
N ARG A 33 4.30 24.43 -6.87
CA ARG A 33 3.09 25.09 -7.39
C ARG A 33 2.76 24.72 -8.84
N HIS A 34 3.71 24.14 -9.58
CA HIS A 34 3.61 23.80 -10.99
C HIS A 34 3.84 22.30 -11.25
N PRO A 35 2.88 21.42 -10.90
CA PRO A 35 2.97 19.98 -11.15
C PRO A 35 3.13 19.59 -12.62
N GLU A 36 2.73 20.45 -13.54
CA GLU A 36 2.93 20.34 -14.99
C GLU A 36 4.38 20.58 -15.44
N ILE A 37 5.21 21.19 -14.60
CA ILE A 37 6.63 21.46 -14.88
C ILE A 37 7.49 20.35 -14.25
N PHE A 38 7.32 20.07 -12.97
CA PHE A 38 8.18 19.11 -12.28
C PHE A 38 7.87 17.64 -12.60
N GLU A 39 6.76 17.32 -13.28
CA GLU A 39 6.54 15.96 -13.83
C GLU A 39 7.69 15.51 -14.73
N HIS A 40 8.43 16.47 -15.31
CA HIS A 40 9.53 16.23 -16.22
C HIS A 40 10.92 16.27 -15.56
N PHE A 41 11.00 16.48 -14.24
CA PHE A 41 12.26 16.49 -13.49
C PHE A 41 12.70 15.07 -13.12
N GLY A 42 12.96 14.25 -14.15
CA GLY A 42 13.35 12.86 -13.99
C GLY A 42 12.29 11.98 -13.29
N ALA A 43 12.72 10.81 -12.80
CA ALA A 43 11.83 9.81 -12.22
C ALA A 43 11.15 10.28 -10.93
N ASP A 44 11.84 11.09 -10.11
CA ASP A 44 11.30 11.58 -8.84
C ASP A 44 10.21 12.63 -9.03
N GLY A 45 10.44 13.59 -9.93
CA GLY A 45 9.45 14.58 -10.30
C GLY A 45 8.19 13.97 -10.88
N ALA A 46 8.34 12.99 -11.78
CA ALA A 46 7.23 12.22 -12.34
C ALA A 46 6.45 11.45 -11.26
N ALA A 47 7.14 10.82 -10.30
CA ALA A 47 6.51 10.09 -9.21
C ALA A 47 5.70 11.01 -8.29
N VAL A 48 6.24 12.17 -7.92
CA VAL A 48 5.56 13.16 -7.08
C VAL A 48 4.36 13.77 -7.82
N ALA A 49 4.49 14.06 -9.12
CA ALA A 49 3.41 14.60 -9.95
C ALA A 49 2.23 13.62 -10.11
N ARG A 50 2.53 12.32 -10.29
CA ARG A 50 1.49 11.27 -10.30
C ARG A 50 0.77 11.17 -8.96
N ARG A 51 1.51 11.29 -7.84
CA ARG A 51 0.93 11.25 -6.49
C ARG A 51 0.07 12.49 -6.19
N SER A 52 0.45 13.67 -6.68
CA SER A 52 -0.36 14.89 -6.53
C SER A 52 -1.67 14.82 -7.32
N ARG A 53 -1.64 14.34 -8.58
CA ARG A 53 -2.83 14.17 -9.43
C ARG A 53 -3.82 13.13 -8.89
N THR A 54 -3.33 12.05 -8.30
CA THR A 54 -4.18 10.98 -7.73
C THR A 54 -4.87 11.38 -6.43
N THR A 55 -4.33 12.36 -5.70
CA THR A 55 -4.87 12.81 -4.40
C THR A 55 -5.92 13.91 -4.54
N GLY A 56 -5.93 14.65 -5.66
CA GLY A 56 -6.82 15.81 -5.90
C GLY A 56 -8.32 15.50 -6.05
N LYS A 57 -8.72 14.23 -6.17
CA LYS A 57 -10.13 13.80 -6.24
C LYS A 57 -10.36 12.57 -5.34
N ARG A 58 -10.28 12.75 -4.02
CA ARG A 58 -10.84 11.74 -3.08
C ARG A 58 -12.37 11.88 -3.09
N SER A 59 -13.02 11.24 -4.06
CA SER A 59 -14.46 11.03 -4.05
C SER A 59 -14.87 10.29 -2.76
N SER A 60 -15.93 10.75 -2.09
CA SER A 60 -16.52 10.11 -0.90
C SER A 60 -16.83 8.62 -1.14
N MET A 61 -17.11 8.25 -2.38
CA MET A 61 -17.35 6.88 -2.83
C MET A 61 -16.12 5.97 -2.64
N ARG A 62 -14.90 6.52 -2.72
CA ARG A 62 -13.66 5.79 -2.43
C ARG A 62 -13.47 5.52 -0.94
N GLY A 63 -13.94 6.42 -0.07
CA GLY A 63 -13.91 6.24 1.38
C GLY A 63 -14.85 5.12 1.83
N ILE A 64 -16.06 5.07 1.27
CA ILE A 64 -17.04 4.01 1.53
C ILE A 64 -16.53 2.66 1.01
N ALA A 65 -15.97 2.62 -0.20
CA ALA A 65 -15.38 1.40 -0.74
C ALA A 65 -14.19 0.90 0.11
N PHE A 66 -13.37 1.82 0.64
CA PHE A 66 -12.26 1.46 1.52
C PHE A 66 -12.75 0.90 2.86
N ALA A 67 -13.77 1.51 3.47
CA ALA A 67 -14.39 1.01 4.70
C ALA A 67 -15.01 -0.39 4.50
N ALA A 68 -15.69 -0.61 3.36
CA ALA A 68 -16.24 -1.92 3.02
C ALA A 68 -15.15 -2.99 2.87
N VAL A 69 -14.01 -2.66 2.24
CA VAL A 69 -12.86 -3.57 2.13
C VAL A 69 -12.29 -3.93 3.49
N ILE A 70 -12.15 -2.96 4.40
CA ILE A 70 -11.70 -3.21 5.78
C ILE A 70 -12.68 -4.13 6.51
N LEU A 71 -13.99 -3.87 6.38
CA LEU A 71 -15.00 -4.68 7.03
C LEU A 71 -14.98 -6.13 6.54
N VAL A 72 -14.85 -6.33 5.22
CA VAL A 72 -14.69 -7.68 4.62
C VAL A 72 -13.42 -8.35 5.15
N TRP A 73 -12.32 -7.61 5.29
CA TRP A 73 -11.06 -8.11 5.82
C TRP A 73 -11.21 -8.62 7.26
N ILE A 74 -11.83 -7.81 8.13
CA ILE A 74 -12.11 -8.18 9.52
C ILE A 74 -13.06 -9.38 9.57
N ALA A 75 -14.14 -9.36 8.78
CA ALA A 75 -15.09 -10.46 8.73
C ALA A 75 -14.44 -11.77 8.27
N ALA A 76 -13.59 -11.73 7.25
CA ALA A 76 -12.88 -12.89 6.73
C ALA A 76 -11.95 -13.55 7.77
N ALA A 77 -11.43 -12.78 8.72
CA ALA A 77 -10.60 -13.27 9.82
C ALA A 77 -11.41 -13.72 11.05
N VAL A 78 -12.44 -12.97 11.44
CA VAL A 78 -13.16 -13.17 12.70
C VAL A 78 -14.30 -14.19 12.59
N VAL A 79 -15.02 -14.21 11.46
CA VAL A 79 -16.19 -15.09 11.29
C VAL A 79 -15.84 -16.59 11.40
N PRO A 80 -14.73 -17.10 10.84
CA PRO A 80 -14.33 -18.50 11.04
C PRO A 80 -14.07 -18.86 12.51
N ILE A 81 -13.54 -17.91 13.29
CA ILE A 81 -13.28 -18.09 14.73
C ILE A 81 -14.61 -18.20 15.47
N ALA A 82 -15.55 -17.32 15.16
CA ALA A 82 -16.91 -17.39 15.72
C ALA A 82 -17.61 -18.71 15.37
N GLY A 83 -17.45 -19.20 14.13
CA GLY A 83 -17.99 -20.49 13.68
C GLY A 83 -17.49 -21.66 14.51
N LEU A 84 -16.19 -21.71 14.79
CA LEU A 84 -15.60 -22.73 15.67
C LEU A 84 -16.05 -22.54 17.14
N ALA A 85 -16.09 -21.29 17.63
CA ALA A 85 -16.46 -20.98 19.01
C ALA A 85 -17.90 -21.44 19.33
N VAL A 86 -18.83 -21.30 18.39
CA VAL A 86 -20.22 -21.78 18.53
C VAL A 86 -20.29 -23.29 18.75
N LEU A 87 -19.39 -24.07 18.13
CA LEU A 87 -19.30 -25.52 18.32
C LEU A 87 -18.56 -25.92 19.60
N MET A 88 -17.60 -25.11 20.04
CA MET A 88 -16.72 -25.41 21.18
C MET A 88 -17.18 -24.79 22.51
N GLY A 89 -18.32 -24.10 22.56
CA GLY A 89 -18.78 -23.34 23.73
C GLY A 89 -18.79 -24.10 25.07
N ASP A 90 -18.99 -25.43 25.02
CA ASP A 90 -18.95 -26.32 26.19
C ASP A 90 -17.54 -26.55 26.75
N ARG A 91 -16.52 -26.62 25.88
CA ARG A 91 -15.13 -26.89 26.29
C ARG A 91 -14.42 -25.70 26.93
N PHE A 92 -15.03 -24.53 26.89
CA PHE A 92 -14.47 -23.28 27.39
C PHE A 92 -15.33 -22.61 28.49
N GLU A 93 -16.29 -23.33 29.06
CA GLU A 93 -17.17 -22.85 30.16
C GLU A 93 -17.99 -21.58 29.87
N PHE A 94 -18.24 -21.23 28.60
CA PHE A 94 -19.04 -20.04 28.26
C PHE A 94 -20.54 -20.34 28.32
N PHE A 95 -21.06 -21.13 27.37
CA PHE A 95 -22.45 -21.63 27.30
C PHE A 95 -22.49 -22.82 26.33
N ARG A 96 -23.04 -23.98 26.72
CA ARG A 96 -23.23 -25.14 25.82
C ARG A 96 -24.44 -24.90 24.92
N ILE A 97 -24.21 -24.92 23.60
CA ILE A 97 -25.27 -24.89 22.59
C ILE A 97 -25.39 -26.29 21.99
N GLU A 98 -26.60 -26.86 22.04
CA GLU A 98 -26.94 -28.17 21.45
C GLU A 98 -26.51 -28.26 19.97
N ALA A 99 -26.02 -29.42 19.54
CA ALA A 99 -25.56 -29.71 18.19
C ALA A 99 -26.59 -29.34 17.11
N GLU A 100 -27.88 -29.57 17.38
CA GLU A 100 -28.99 -29.21 16.50
C GLU A 100 -29.00 -27.71 16.14
N ARG A 101 -28.51 -26.84 17.05
CA ARG A 101 -28.43 -25.39 16.82
C ARG A 101 -27.03 -24.92 16.47
N SER A 102 -26.00 -25.45 17.13
CA SER A 102 -24.63 -25.00 16.93
C SER A 102 -24.09 -25.34 15.53
N ILE A 103 -24.43 -26.52 14.98
CA ILE A 103 -23.96 -26.96 13.67
C ILE A 103 -24.54 -26.10 12.53
N PRO A 104 -25.85 -25.82 12.45
CA PRO A 104 -26.39 -24.90 11.44
C PRO A 104 -25.83 -23.48 11.55
N ILE A 105 -25.66 -22.96 12.77
CA ILE A 105 -25.08 -21.63 12.99
C ILE A 105 -23.63 -21.60 12.48
N ALA A 106 -22.82 -22.59 12.84
CA ALA A 106 -21.45 -22.71 12.33
C ALA A 106 -21.43 -22.81 10.80
N ALA A 107 -22.33 -23.59 10.21
CA ALA A 107 -22.45 -23.73 8.76
C ALA A 107 -22.75 -22.39 8.05
N VAL A 108 -23.65 -21.58 8.61
CA VAL A 108 -23.93 -20.22 8.11
C VAL A 108 -22.70 -19.32 8.23
N LEU A 109 -22.02 -19.35 9.38
CA LEU A 109 -20.80 -18.55 9.58
C LEU A 109 -19.69 -18.94 8.60
N PHE A 110 -19.48 -20.24 8.34
CA PHE A 110 -18.52 -20.69 7.34
C PHE A 110 -18.94 -20.34 5.90
N THR A 111 -20.25 -20.26 5.61
CA THR A 111 -20.73 -19.74 4.33
C THR A 111 -20.36 -18.27 4.15
N VAL A 112 -20.58 -17.45 5.18
CA VAL A 112 -20.20 -16.03 5.19
C VAL A 112 -18.68 -15.87 5.06
N ALA A 113 -17.91 -16.69 5.78
CA ALA A 113 -16.46 -16.72 5.67
C ALA A 113 -15.99 -17.06 4.25
N ALA A 114 -16.58 -18.06 3.61
CA ALA A 114 -16.24 -18.43 2.23
C ALA A 114 -16.46 -17.26 1.26
N VAL A 115 -17.60 -16.57 1.37
CA VAL A 115 -17.90 -15.38 0.55
C VAL A 115 -16.90 -14.25 0.84
N ALA A 116 -16.63 -13.97 2.12
CA ALA A 116 -15.68 -12.94 2.51
C ALA A 116 -14.25 -13.24 2.00
N GLN A 117 -13.81 -14.49 2.07
CA GLN A 117 -12.52 -14.95 1.55
C GLN A 117 -12.44 -14.82 0.02
N ALA A 118 -13.52 -15.15 -0.70
CA ALA A 118 -13.59 -14.97 -2.14
C ALA A 118 -13.52 -13.49 -2.53
N VAL A 119 -14.28 -12.62 -1.87
CA VAL A 119 -14.24 -11.16 -2.10
C VAL A 119 -12.85 -10.62 -1.77
N PHE A 120 -12.27 -11.04 -0.64
CA PHE A 120 -10.93 -10.66 -0.24
C PHE A 120 -9.88 -11.05 -1.31
N LEU A 121 -9.94 -12.28 -1.83
CA LEU A 121 -9.06 -12.74 -2.90
C LEU A 121 -9.23 -11.90 -4.18
N VAL A 122 -10.46 -11.61 -4.59
CA VAL A 122 -10.74 -10.76 -5.77
C VAL A 122 -10.20 -9.35 -5.56
N VAL A 123 -10.43 -8.73 -4.41
CA VAL A 123 -9.91 -7.39 -4.09
C VAL A 123 -8.38 -7.39 -4.07
N TRP A 124 -7.77 -8.43 -3.51
CA TRP A 124 -6.32 -8.60 -3.51
C TRP A 124 -5.75 -8.69 -4.93
N LEU A 125 -6.38 -9.46 -5.82
CA LEU A 125 -6.02 -9.53 -7.24
C LEU A 125 -6.15 -8.17 -7.93
N LEU A 126 -7.26 -7.45 -7.72
CA LEU A 126 -7.50 -6.13 -8.30
C LEU A 126 -6.52 -5.06 -7.78
N ARG A 127 -6.00 -5.21 -6.55
CA ARG A 127 -4.97 -4.32 -5.97
C ARG A 127 -3.55 -4.66 -6.42
N GLY A 128 -3.39 -5.58 -7.38
CA GLY A 128 -2.11 -5.95 -7.97
C GLY A 128 -1.44 -7.15 -7.32
N ALA A 129 -2.18 -7.95 -6.53
CA ALA A 129 -1.74 -9.23 -5.97
C ALA A 129 -0.40 -9.13 -5.23
N ARG A 130 -0.24 -8.10 -4.40
CA ARG A 130 0.98 -7.86 -3.63
C ARG A 130 0.99 -8.76 -2.40
N PHE A 131 2.06 -9.52 -2.18
CA PHE A 131 2.16 -10.35 -0.99
C PHE A 131 2.42 -9.48 0.23
N SER A 132 1.70 -9.74 1.32
CA SER A 132 2.03 -9.23 2.64
C SER A 132 1.70 -10.29 3.70
N TRP A 133 2.55 -10.43 4.71
CA TRP A 133 2.34 -11.39 5.80
C TRP A 133 1.00 -11.21 6.54
N PRO A 134 0.55 -9.98 6.83
CA PRO A 134 -0.76 -9.77 7.44
C PRO A 134 -1.93 -10.20 6.54
N GLU A 135 -1.85 -9.98 5.23
CA GLU A 135 -2.92 -10.41 4.32
C GLU A 135 -2.93 -11.93 4.13
N PHE A 136 -1.76 -12.58 4.16
CA PHE A 136 -1.64 -14.04 4.08
C PHE A 136 -2.16 -14.76 5.34
N SER A 137 -2.05 -14.15 6.51
CA SER A 137 -2.52 -14.78 7.75
C SER A 137 -4.04 -14.96 7.77
N VAL A 138 -4.80 -14.10 7.09
CA VAL A 138 -6.27 -14.17 7.03
C VAL A 138 -6.81 -15.47 6.42
N PRO A 139 -6.45 -15.88 5.19
CA PRO A 139 -6.87 -17.16 4.62
C PRO A 139 -6.27 -18.35 5.38
N LEU A 140 -5.07 -18.20 5.96
CA LEU A 140 -4.44 -19.26 6.76
C LEU A 140 -5.25 -19.54 8.04
N ILE A 141 -5.65 -18.50 8.78
CA ILE A 141 -6.49 -18.62 9.98
C ILE A 141 -7.84 -19.24 9.60
N ALA A 142 -8.48 -18.77 8.54
CA ALA A 142 -9.76 -19.30 8.08
C ALA A 142 -9.66 -20.79 7.72
N ALA A 143 -8.60 -21.22 7.03
CA ALA A 143 -8.35 -22.62 6.71
C ALA A 143 -8.15 -23.46 7.98
N ALA A 144 -7.35 -22.96 8.93
CA ALA A 144 -7.12 -23.64 10.20
C ALA A 144 -8.43 -23.81 11.00
N MET A 145 -9.25 -22.77 11.10
CA MET A 145 -10.54 -22.83 11.78
C MET A 145 -11.50 -23.83 11.11
N ALA A 146 -11.51 -23.88 9.77
CA ALA A 146 -12.32 -24.84 9.03
C ALA A 146 -11.87 -26.30 9.27
N VAL A 147 -10.54 -26.56 9.29
CA VAL A 147 -10.00 -27.88 9.62
C VAL A 147 -10.39 -28.31 11.03
N LEU A 148 -10.22 -27.42 12.02
CA LEU A 148 -10.59 -27.70 13.41
C LEU A 148 -12.10 -27.97 13.54
N THR A 149 -12.92 -27.19 12.84
CA THR A 149 -14.37 -27.38 12.79
C THR A 149 -14.74 -28.74 12.22
N LEU A 150 -14.16 -29.12 11.08
CA LEU A 150 -14.41 -30.42 10.46
C LEU A 150 -13.97 -31.58 11.34
N GLY A 151 -12.86 -31.44 12.09
CA GLY A 151 -12.37 -32.45 13.01
C GLY A 151 -13.20 -32.59 14.28
N THR A 152 -13.82 -31.51 14.75
CA THR A 152 -14.58 -31.50 16.01
C THR A 152 -16.07 -31.79 15.85
N THR A 153 -16.67 -31.42 14.71
CA THR A 153 -18.12 -31.60 14.45
C THR A 153 -18.62 -33.04 14.67
N PRO A 154 -17.94 -34.11 14.23
CA PRO A 154 -18.42 -35.48 14.45
C PRO A 154 -18.55 -35.82 15.94
N GLY A 155 -17.57 -35.44 16.75
CA GLY A 155 -17.59 -35.70 18.19
C GLY A 155 -18.68 -34.89 18.91
N VAL A 156 -18.92 -33.64 18.50
CA VAL A 156 -20.02 -32.83 19.04
C VAL A 156 -21.38 -33.43 18.68
N ALA A 157 -21.55 -33.88 17.44
CA ALA A 157 -22.79 -34.52 16.99
C ALA A 157 -23.06 -35.84 17.72
N GLU A 158 -22.03 -36.67 17.94
CA GLU A 158 -22.13 -37.93 18.67
C GLU A 158 -22.51 -37.71 20.14
N LEU A 159 -21.90 -36.71 20.81
CA LEU A 159 -22.20 -36.35 22.19
C LEU A 159 -23.68 -35.94 22.39
N ASP A 160 -24.29 -35.31 21.39
CA ASP A 160 -25.66 -34.82 21.44
C ASP A 160 -26.67 -35.74 20.72
N GLY A 161 -26.22 -36.88 20.17
CA GLY A 161 -27.08 -37.82 19.43
C GLY A 161 -27.70 -37.24 18.15
N TYR A 162 -27.06 -36.24 17.54
CA TYR A 162 -27.59 -35.53 16.37
C TYR A 162 -27.18 -36.23 15.07
N ALA A 163 -28.14 -36.81 14.34
CA ALA A 163 -27.88 -37.64 13.15
C ALA A 163 -27.60 -36.84 11.86
N ASP A 164 -28.19 -35.64 11.71
CA ASP A 164 -28.19 -34.87 10.46
C ASP A 164 -27.00 -33.90 10.32
N TRP A 165 -25.96 -34.07 11.13
CA TRP A 165 -24.78 -33.19 11.18
C TRP A 165 -23.99 -33.09 9.86
N GLN A 166 -24.12 -34.07 8.98
CA GLN A 166 -23.37 -34.09 7.71
C GLN A 166 -23.72 -32.90 6.80
N GLY A 167 -24.99 -32.45 6.81
CA GLY A 167 -25.42 -31.29 6.02
C GLY A 167 -24.67 -30.01 6.40
N GLY A 168 -24.30 -29.86 7.69
CA GLY A 168 -23.53 -28.73 8.19
C GLY A 168 -22.06 -28.72 7.76
N ARG A 169 -21.51 -29.82 7.23
CA ARG A 169 -20.09 -29.90 6.82
C ARG A 169 -19.82 -29.26 5.47
N THR A 170 -20.79 -29.31 4.56
CA THR A 170 -20.59 -28.84 3.17
C THR A 170 -20.13 -27.38 3.14
N PRO A 171 -20.74 -26.43 3.87
CA PRO A 171 -20.26 -25.06 3.93
C PRO A 171 -18.83 -24.91 4.49
N VAL A 172 -18.47 -25.74 5.47
CA VAL A 172 -17.14 -25.73 6.07
C VAL A 172 -16.08 -26.22 5.06
N PHE A 173 -16.39 -27.27 4.28
CA PHE A 173 -15.52 -27.72 3.19
C PHE A 173 -15.36 -26.67 2.09
N VAL A 174 -16.45 -25.99 1.71
CA VAL A 174 -16.38 -24.88 0.73
C VAL A 174 -15.48 -23.77 1.26
N SER A 175 -15.67 -23.35 2.51
CA SER A 175 -14.82 -22.35 3.14
C SER A 175 -13.35 -22.77 3.18
N LEU A 176 -13.07 -24.02 3.57
CA LEU A 176 -11.71 -24.57 3.56
C LEU A 176 -11.09 -24.52 2.16
N GLY A 177 -11.85 -24.92 1.14
CA GLY A 177 -11.40 -24.88 -0.25
C GLY A 177 -11.04 -23.46 -0.69
N VAL A 178 -11.94 -22.50 -0.46
CA VAL A 178 -11.71 -21.09 -0.85
C VAL A 178 -10.51 -20.49 -0.10
N SER A 179 -10.42 -20.69 1.22
CA SER A 179 -9.32 -20.14 2.02
C SER A 179 -7.97 -20.78 1.66
N THR A 180 -7.96 -22.10 1.41
CA THR A 180 -6.74 -22.81 0.99
C THR A 180 -6.29 -22.35 -0.40
N LEU A 181 -7.22 -22.20 -1.34
CA LEU A 181 -6.93 -21.65 -2.67
C LEU A 181 -6.37 -20.24 -2.59
N ALA A 182 -6.94 -19.38 -1.75
CA ALA A 182 -6.44 -18.02 -1.53
C ALA A 182 -5.00 -18.03 -0.95
N ALA A 183 -4.75 -18.86 0.07
CA ALA A 183 -3.42 -19.01 0.67
C ALA A 183 -2.38 -19.53 -0.34
N ILE A 184 -2.72 -20.55 -1.14
CA ILE A 184 -1.85 -21.09 -2.18
C ILE A 184 -1.57 -20.02 -3.25
N ALA A 185 -2.59 -19.30 -3.71
CA ALA A 185 -2.42 -18.24 -4.71
C ALA A 185 -1.45 -17.16 -4.23
N MET A 186 -1.55 -16.76 -2.96
CA MET A 186 -0.63 -15.81 -2.33
C MET A 186 0.80 -16.36 -2.22
N LEU A 187 0.98 -17.62 -1.83
CA LEU A 187 2.30 -18.27 -1.73
C LEU A 187 2.97 -18.45 -3.10
N VAL A 188 2.20 -18.84 -4.12
CA VAL A 188 2.70 -18.95 -5.50
C VAL A 188 3.17 -17.58 -5.97
N ARG A 189 2.39 -16.52 -5.69
CA ARG A 189 2.76 -15.17 -6.12
C ARG A 189 3.99 -14.62 -5.40
N PHE A 190 4.18 -14.97 -4.12
CA PHE A 190 5.40 -14.66 -3.37
C PHE A 190 6.65 -15.25 -4.04
N ARG A 191 6.60 -16.51 -4.49
CA ARG A 191 7.75 -17.17 -5.13
C ARG A 191 8.11 -16.64 -6.52
N VAL A 192 7.15 -16.05 -7.24
CA VAL A 192 7.34 -15.56 -8.61
C VAL A 192 7.92 -14.14 -8.65
N ARG A 193 7.95 -13.43 -7.52
CA ARG A 193 8.44 -12.04 -7.47
C ARG A 193 9.79 -12.01 -6.75
N GLU A 194 10.84 -11.60 -7.46
CA GLU A 194 12.10 -11.20 -6.82
C GLU A 194 11.82 -10.09 -5.79
N PRO A 195 12.53 -10.07 -4.64
CA PRO A 195 12.39 -9.02 -3.64
C PRO A 195 12.57 -7.68 -4.36
N ASP A 196 11.63 -6.76 -4.15
CA ASP A 196 11.56 -5.48 -4.88
C ASP A 196 12.96 -4.84 -4.90
N GLY A 197 13.63 -4.92 -6.05
CA GLY A 197 14.80 -4.13 -6.34
C GLY A 197 14.39 -2.67 -6.31
N ASP A 198 15.19 -1.85 -5.64
CA ASP A 198 14.97 -0.43 -5.44
C ASP A 198 14.45 0.24 -6.71
N GLY A 199 13.22 0.76 -6.63
CA GLY A 199 12.66 1.74 -7.54
C GLY A 199 13.02 1.56 -9.01
N GLU A 200 12.43 0.57 -9.66
CA GLU A 200 12.43 0.46 -11.12
C GLU A 200 12.07 1.83 -11.72
N ALA A 201 13.10 2.44 -12.33
CA ALA A 201 13.10 3.82 -12.79
C ALA A 201 11.87 4.04 -13.67
N ALA A 202 10.91 4.81 -13.15
CA ALA A 202 9.79 5.29 -13.96
C ALA A 202 10.39 5.98 -15.18
N ALA A 203 10.15 5.40 -16.36
CA ALA A 203 10.66 5.87 -17.64
C ALA A 203 10.58 7.40 -17.69
N ALA A 204 11.76 8.02 -17.81
CA ALA A 204 11.90 9.47 -17.95
C ALA A 204 10.95 9.93 -19.06
N SER A 205 10.00 10.81 -18.72
CA SER A 205 9.15 11.43 -19.71
C SER A 205 10.05 12.15 -20.72
N GLY A 206 9.98 11.78 -21.99
CA GLY A 206 10.89 12.19 -23.07
C GLY A 206 10.78 13.65 -23.53
N LEU A 207 10.72 14.60 -22.61
CA LEU A 207 10.97 16.00 -22.92
C LEU A 207 12.44 16.31 -22.67
N GLY A 208 13.10 16.94 -23.64
CA GLY A 208 14.49 17.36 -23.49
C GLY A 208 14.60 18.51 -22.48
N ALA A 209 15.80 18.73 -21.93
CA ALA A 209 16.07 19.86 -21.03
C ALA A 209 15.70 21.23 -21.65
N GLY A 210 15.70 21.34 -22.99
CA GLY A 210 15.24 22.53 -23.73
C GLY A 210 13.74 22.79 -23.60
N ASP A 211 12.90 21.75 -23.61
CA ASP A 211 11.44 21.89 -23.50
C ASP A 211 11.01 22.26 -22.08
N ILE A 212 11.72 21.70 -21.09
CA ILE A 212 11.54 22.06 -19.67
C ILE A 212 11.86 23.55 -19.47
N ARG A 213 12.98 24.01 -20.04
CA ARG A 213 13.38 25.43 -20.00
C ARG A 213 12.34 26.33 -20.65
N ALA A 214 11.79 25.95 -21.80
CA ALA A 214 10.76 26.72 -22.49
C ALA A 214 9.48 26.86 -21.65
N ARG A 215 9.08 25.80 -20.93
CA ARG A 215 7.93 25.85 -20.01
C ARG A 215 8.19 26.72 -18.80
N ILE A 216 9.37 26.64 -18.18
CA ILE A 216 9.75 27.53 -17.08
C ILE A 216 9.83 28.99 -17.56
N ALA A 217 10.31 29.23 -18.79
CA ALA A 217 10.35 30.57 -19.38
C ALA A 217 8.96 31.16 -19.65
N SER A 218 7.93 30.32 -19.82
CA SER A 218 6.54 30.74 -20.00
C SER A 218 5.86 31.24 -18.72
N LEU A 219 6.45 30.99 -17.55
CA LEU A 219 5.97 31.54 -16.27
C LEU A 219 6.24 33.05 -16.17
N PRO A 220 5.44 33.77 -15.35
CA PRO A 220 5.74 35.15 -14.98
C PRO A 220 7.17 35.29 -14.45
N TRP A 221 7.85 36.37 -14.83
CA TRP A 221 9.28 36.57 -14.52
C TRP A 221 9.54 36.60 -13.01
N ASP A 222 8.67 37.28 -12.27
CA ASP A 222 8.69 37.41 -10.81
C ASP A 222 8.50 36.06 -10.11
N GLU A 223 7.55 35.24 -10.58
CA GLU A 223 7.31 33.91 -10.05
C GLU A 223 8.48 32.97 -10.34
N ARG A 224 9.02 32.99 -11.56
CA ARG A 224 10.20 32.22 -11.92
C ARG A 224 11.41 32.61 -11.07
N GLN A 225 11.65 33.90 -10.88
CA GLN A 225 12.80 34.37 -10.11
C GLN A 225 12.68 33.92 -8.64
N ALA A 226 11.50 34.03 -8.04
CA ALA A 226 11.26 33.56 -6.69
C ALA A 226 11.53 32.05 -6.52
N MET A 227 11.18 31.22 -7.51
CA MET A 227 11.45 29.78 -7.47
C MET A 227 12.94 29.45 -7.63
N VAL A 228 13.65 30.19 -8.48
CA VAL A 228 15.11 30.04 -8.63
C VAL A 228 15.84 30.47 -7.36
N ASP A 229 15.40 31.58 -6.75
CA ASP A 229 15.98 32.07 -5.50
C ASP A 229 15.73 31.09 -4.35
N ASP A 230 14.53 30.50 -4.25
CA ASP A 230 14.21 29.47 -3.25
C ASP A 230 15.04 28.18 -3.46
N ARG A 231 15.22 27.74 -4.71
CA ARG A 231 16.11 26.62 -5.08
C ARG A 231 17.55 26.89 -4.64
N ASN A 232 18.08 28.06 -4.98
CA ASN A 232 19.47 28.42 -4.68
C ASN A 232 19.70 28.60 -3.17
N ALA A 233 18.73 29.18 -2.46
CA ALA A 233 18.78 29.30 -1.00
C ALA A 233 18.76 27.91 -0.32
N ALA A 234 17.96 26.97 -0.82
CA ALA A 234 17.95 25.60 -0.33
C ALA A 234 19.30 24.89 -0.54
N LEU A 235 19.94 25.08 -1.70
CA LEU A 235 21.28 24.54 -1.97
C LEU A 235 22.34 25.11 -1.01
N ALA A 236 22.30 26.42 -0.75
CA ALA A 236 23.19 27.05 0.22
C ALA A 236 23.03 26.46 1.64
N VAL A 237 21.79 26.27 2.10
CA VAL A 237 21.49 25.64 3.40
C VAL A 237 22.03 24.21 3.46
N LEU A 238 21.88 23.41 2.40
CA LEU A 238 22.43 22.06 2.37
C LEU A 238 23.96 22.05 2.48
N HIS A 239 24.63 23.01 1.84
CA HIS A 239 26.08 23.15 1.93
C HIS A 239 26.54 23.59 3.31
N GLU A 240 25.92 24.62 3.88
CA GLU A 240 26.22 25.12 5.24
C GLU A 240 26.06 24.03 6.31
N ARG A 241 25.11 23.10 6.09
CA ARG A 241 24.86 21.95 6.97
C ARG A 241 25.78 20.76 6.69
N GLY A 242 26.70 20.86 5.73
CA GLY A 242 27.65 19.81 5.36
C GLY A 242 27.01 18.61 4.65
N LEU A 243 25.81 18.77 4.09
CA LEU A 243 25.10 17.70 3.38
C LEU A 243 25.52 17.57 1.91
N ILE A 244 26.07 18.64 1.34
CA ILE A 244 26.69 18.66 0.02
C ILE A 244 28.03 19.40 0.11
N ASP A 245 29.01 18.93 -0.66
CA ASP A 245 30.33 19.54 -0.80
C ASP A 245 30.29 20.80 -1.69
N ALA A 246 31.36 21.57 -1.65
CA ALA A 246 31.46 22.84 -2.39
C ALA A 246 31.42 22.65 -3.91
N ASP A 247 32.01 21.57 -4.43
CA ASP A 247 32.02 21.28 -5.87
C ASP A 247 30.61 20.93 -6.36
N THR A 248 29.87 20.13 -5.58
CA THR A 248 28.45 19.84 -5.85
C THR A 248 27.58 21.09 -5.80
N LEU A 249 27.83 22.01 -4.86
CA LEU A 249 27.11 23.29 -4.78
C LEU A 249 27.37 24.15 -6.02
N GLU A 250 28.63 24.35 -6.38
CA GLU A 250 29.01 25.15 -7.56
C GLU A 250 28.42 24.57 -8.84
N LEU A 251 28.51 23.25 -9.00
CA LEU A 251 27.92 22.54 -10.11
C LEU A 251 26.39 22.75 -10.13
N ALA A 252 25.69 22.57 -9.01
CA ALA A 252 24.24 22.72 -8.93
C ALA A 252 23.77 24.17 -9.23
N LEU A 253 24.51 25.18 -8.78
CA LEU A 253 24.21 26.59 -9.06
C LEU A 253 24.44 26.94 -10.53
N SER A 254 25.41 26.31 -11.19
CA SER A 254 25.69 26.51 -12.62
C SER A 254 24.64 25.88 -13.55
N ARG A 255 23.80 24.97 -13.04
CA ARG A 255 22.81 24.24 -13.85
C ARG A 255 21.50 25.02 -14.02
N ASP A 256 20.97 24.91 -15.24
CA ASP A 256 19.66 25.43 -15.59
C ASP A 256 18.55 24.78 -14.73
N PRO A 257 17.48 25.52 -14.40
CA PRO A 257 16.34 24.95 -13.70
C PRO A 257 15.70 23.77 -14.44
N GLY A 258 15.34 22.75 -13.68
CA GLY A 258 14.79 21.47 -14.14
C GLY A 258 15.83 20.41 -14.48
N THR A 259 17.12 20.65 -14.19
CA THR A 259 18.22 19.74 -14.59
C THR A 259 19.02 19.17 -13.42
N LEU A 260 18.65 19.46 -12.16
CA LEU A 260 19.40 18.97 -10.99
C LEU A 260 19.37 17.44 -10.87
N HIS A 261 18.34 16.79 -11.41
CA HIS A 261 18.24 15.33 -11.50
C HIS A 261 19.35 14.67 -12.34
N LEU A 262 20.02 15.43 -13.23
CA LEU A 262 21.15 14.92 -14.00
C LEU A 262 22.41 14.78 -13.12
N ILE A 263 22.62 15.69 -12.16
CA ILE A 263 23.73 15.60 -11.20
C ILE A 263 23.54 14.37 -10.30
N ASP A 264 22.31 14.11 -9.84
CA ASP A 264 22.01 12.89 -9.07
C ASP A 264 22.34 11.61 -9.85
N ALA A 265 22.15 11.61 -11.18
CA ALA A 265 22.48 10.48 -12.02
C ALA A 265 24.01 10.31 -12.23
N GLU A 266 24.75 11.42 -12.25
CA GLU A 266 26.22 11.43 -12.32
C GLU A 266 26.85 10.95 -11.00
N ARG A 267 26.29 11.31 -9.84
CA ARG A 267 26.79 10.90 -8.51
C ARG A 267 26.59 9.41 -8.17
N ARG A 268 25.67 8.73 -8.85
CA ARG A 268 25.38 7.29 -8.64
C ARG A 268 26.21 6.35 -9.51
N ARG A 269 27.00 6.88 -10.44
CA ARG A 269 27.91 6.09 -11.29
C ARG A 269 29.28 6.00 -10.64
#